data_AF-H0EPP2-F1
#
_entry.id   AF-H0EPP2-F1
#
_cell.length_a   1.000
_cell.length_b   1.000
_cell.length_c   1.000
_cell.angle_alpha   90.00
_cell.angle_beta   90.00
_cell.angle_gamma   90.00
#
_symmetry.space_group_name_H-M   'P 1'
#
loop_
_entity.id
_entity.type
_entity.pdbx_description
1 polymer ?
#
loop_
_entity_poly.entity_id
_entity_poly.type
_entity_poly.pdbx_seq_one_letter_code
_entity_poly.pdbx_strand_id
1 'polypeptide(L)'
;MIAILLGLIMGGVEHPWSSWKIILPLVLGGVGWIVFHIQQAFTENPSAGSGLILSVLLPAIMAGLPESDVASSSAAYSFIRTFGYIWGVTIPSLIFTNTFNKNLHLIPSTTLQDMLKDGQAYSFASEAHHLRNSVDPIVWSQVVDVYSKSLKVIWWLGLGISIFGFFLVGIEKGLPLRNTLETDYGIQDEKKTSDAESGEEIRRAVEKILTAVDHD
;
A
#
# COMPACT_ATOMS: atom_id res chain seq x y z
N MET A 1 0.12 12.96 6.31
CA MET A 1 -1.01 13.49 5.50
C MET A 1 -2.31 13.56 6.30
N ILE A 2 -2.76 12.46 6.92
CA ILE A 2 -4.02 12.40 7.70
C ILE A 2 -4.07 13.43 8.84
N ALA A 3 -2.94 13.69 9.53
CA ALA A 3 -2.87 14.69 10.60
C ALA A 3 -3.07 16.16 10.13
N ILE A 4 -2.63 16.50 8.92
CA ILE A 4 -2.82 17.83 8.33
C ILE A 4 -4.30 18.03 7.95
N LEU A 5 -4.91 16.99 7.38
CA LEU A 5 -6.34 16.99 7.03
C LEU A 5 -7.23 17.07 8.27
N LEU A 6 -6.90 16.36 9.35
CA LEU A 6 -7.63 16.46 10.63
C LEU A 6 -7.57 17.88 11.22
N GLY A 7 -6.40 18.53 11.16
CA GLY A 7 -6.26 19.92 11.61
C GLY A 7 -7.07 20.92 10.76
N LEU A 8 -7.14 20.71 9.45
CA LEU A 8 -7.91 21.55 8.52
C LEU A 8 -9.43 21.32 8.61
N ILE A 9 -9.87 20.08 8.85
CA ILE A 9 -11.30 19.73 8.97
C ILE A 9 -11.90 20.25 10.29
N MET A 10 -11.16 20.14 11.39
CA MET A 10 -11.64 20.58 12.71
C MET A 10 -11.42 22.08 12.97
N GLY A 11 -10.59 22.74 12.15
CA GLY A 11 -10.31 24.17 12.22
C GLY A 11 -11.52 25.02 11.84
N GLY A 12 -12.05 25.77 12.81
CA GLY A 12 -13.16 26.70 12.58
C GLY A 12 -14.56 26.09 12.64
N VAL A 13 -14.69 24.75 12.70
CA VAL A 13 -15.99 24.06 12.87
C VAL A 13 -16.19 23.59 14.31
N GLU A 14 -15.20 22.87 14.90
CA GLU A 14 -15.31 22.35 16.28
C GLU A 14 -14.37 23.05 17.26
N HIS A 15 -13.19 23.50 16.82
CA HIS A 15 -12.21 24.17 17.67
C HIS A 15 -11.69 25.47 17.03
N PRO A 16 -11.47 26.55 17.81
CA PRO A 16 -10.93 27.79 17.28
C PRO A 16 -9.50 27.59 16.77
N TRP A 17 -9.12 28.27 15.68
CA TRP A 17 -7.83 28.13 14.98
C TRP A 17 -6.58 28.30 15.85
N SER A 18 -6.72 28.96 17.01
CA SER A 18 -5.66 29.13 18.01
C SER A 18 -5.53 27.95 18.99
N SER A 19 -6.39 26.94 18.90
CA SER A 19 -6.40 25.81 19.83
C SER A 19 -5.21 24.89 19.59
N TRP A 20 -4.57 24.46 20.67
CA TRP A 20 -3.42 23.53 20.63
C TRP A 20 -3.76 22.23 19.86
N LYS A 21 -5.03 21.80 19.91
CA LYS A 21 -5.53 20.61 19.22
C LYS A 21 -5.50 20.73 17.69
N ILE A 22 -5.44 21.95 17.14
CA ILE A 22 -5.34 22.21 15.69
C ILE A 22 -3.90 22.50 15.29
N ILE A 23 -3.17 23.25 16.12
CA ILE A 23 -1.78 23.63 15.84
C ILE A 23 -0.85 22.41 15.93
N LEU A 24 -1.06 21.51 16.90
CA LEU A 24 -0.18 20.35 17.09
C LEU A 24 -0.19 19.39 15.90
N PRO A 25 -1.36 18.96 15.36
CA PRO A 25 -1.41 18.07 14.20
C PRO A 25 -0.87 18.73 12.92
N LEU A 26 -1.08 20.04 12.74
CA LEU A 26 -0.55 20.82 11.61
C LEU A 26 0.98 20.90 11.63
N VAL A 27 1.55 21.25 12.78
CA VAL A 27 3.01 21.36 12.95
C VAL A 27 3.67 19.98 12.87
N LEU A 28 3.14 18.97 13.57
CA LEU A 28 3.65 17.59 13.48
C LEU A 28 3.55 17.03 12.05
N GLY A 29 2.44 17.33 11.36
CA GLY A 29 2.26 16.94 9.96
C GLY A 29 3.26 17.61 9.02
N GLY A 30 3.48 18.92 9.18
CA GLY A 30 4.46 19.69 8.40
C GLY A 30 5.90 19.26 8.67
N VAL A 31 6.26 19.08 9.95
CA VAL A 31 7.59 18.56 10.35
C VAL A 31 7.80 17.15 9.80
N GLY A 32 6.81 16.27 9.93
CA GLY A 32 6.88 14.91 9.37
C GLY A 32 7.03 14.91 7.84
N TRP A 33 6.41 15.85 7.14
CA TRP A 33 6.53 16.00 5.68
C TRP A 33 7.93 16.49 5.27
N ILE A 34 8.49 17.46 6.01
CA ILE A 34 9.85 17.95 5.80
C ILE A 34 10.88 16.85 6.10
N VAL A 35 10.74 16.14 7.21
CA VAL A 35 11.61 15.00 7.57
C VAL A 35 11.55 13.90 6.52
N PHE A 36 10.36 13.62 5.97
CA PHE A 36 10.20 12.68 4.87
C PHE A 36 10.90 13.14 3.60
N HIS A 37 10.81 14.42 3.22
CA HIS A 37 11.51 14.95 2.04
C HIS A 37 13.03 14.95 2.23
N ILE A 38 13.49 15.20 3.46
CA ILE A 38 14.91 15.08 3.82
C ILE A 38 15.36 13.62 3.71
N GLN A 39 14.59 12.67 4.25
CA GLN A 39 14.89 11.24 4.13
C GLN A 39 14.86 10.77 2.66
N GLN A 40 13.93 11.27 1.84
CA GLN A 40 13.89 10.99 0.41
C GLN A 40 15.08 11.60 -0.34
N ALA A 41 15.50 12.81 0.02
CA ALA A 41 16.68 13.45 -0.57
C ALA A 41 17.98 12.73 -0.22
N PHE A 42 18.07 12.13 0.96
CA PHE A 42 19.20 11.25 1.33
C PHE A 42 19.21 9.91 0.59
N THR A 43 18.11 9.54 -0.08
CA THR A 43 17.96 8.27 -0.80
C THR A 43 17.83 8.54 -2.30
N GLU A 44 18.87 9.10 -2.92
CA GLU A 44 18.96 9.33 -4.37
C GLU A 44 18.84 8.00 -5.17
N ASN A 45 17.60 7.65 -5.59
CA ASN A 45 17.18 6.54 -6.47
C ASN A 45 17.38 5.09 -5.94
N PRO A 46 16.41 4.14 -6.02
CA PRO A 46 15.08 4.11 -6.65
C PRO A 46 13.99 3.64 -5.65
N SER A 47 13.21 4.55 -5.06
CA SER A 47 12.07 4.16 -4.19
C SER A 47 10.74 4.79 -4.61
N ALA A 48 10.76 5.60 -5.67
CA ALA A 48 9.58 6.35 -6.13
C ALA A 48 8.41 5.44 -6.57
N GLY A 49 8.68 4.21 -7.04
CA GLY A 49 7.64 3.28 -7.51
C GLY A 49 7.07 2.35 -6.43
N SER A 50 7.89 1.91 -5.48
CA SER A 50 7.54 0.80 -4.58
C SER A 50 6.43 1.14 -3.58
N GLY A 51 6.34 2.41 -3.17
CA GLY A 51 5.33 2.90 -2.23
C GLY A 51 3.97 3.19 -2.86
N LEU A 52 3.94 3.57 -4.14
CA LEU A 52 2.70 3.95 -4.85
C LEU A 52 1.81 2.73 -5.11
N ILE A 53 2.40 1.60 -5.53
CA ILE A 53 1.65 0.38 -5.81
C ILE A 53 1.00 -0.17 -4.53
N LEU A 54 1.74 -0.18 -3.41
CA LEU A 54 1.23 -0.74 -2.14
C LEU A 54 0.09 0.08 -1.51
N SER A 55 0.02 1.38 -1.80
CA SER A 55 -0.94 2.29 -1.15
C SER A 55 -2.25 2.46 -1.93
N VAL A 56 -2.27 2.18 -3.24
CA VAL A 56 -3.44 2.44 -4.09
C VAL A 56 -4.31 1.19 -4.27
N LEU A 57 -3.74 -0.02 -4.22
CA LEU A 57 -4.45 -1.24 -4.59
C LEU A 57 -5.63 -1.57 -3.68
N LEU A 58 -5.45 -1.50 -2.36
CA LEU A 58 -6.53 -1.88 -1.43
C LEU A 58 -7.72 -0.90 -1.49
N PRO A 59 -7.52 0.45 -1.47
CA PRO A 59 -8.62 1.39 -1.71
C PRO A 59 -9.29 1.22 -3.08
N ALA A 60 -8.52 0.95 -4.13
CA ALA A 60 -9.05 0.74 -5.48
C ALA A 60 -9.95 -0.51 -5.56
N ILE A 61 -9.54 -1.62 -4.93
CA ILE A 61 -10.36 -2.83 -4.84
C ILE A 61 -11.64 -2.56 -4.07
N MET A 62 -11.54 -1.91 -2.90
CA MET A 62 -12.70 -1.64 -2.03
C MET A 62 -13.68 -0.63 -2.65
N ALA A 63 -13.21 0.32 -3.47
CA ALA A 63 -14.06 1.32 -4.11
C ALA A 63 -15.12 0.74 -5.06
N GLY A 64 -14.88 -0.46 -5.60
CA GLY A 64 -15.80 -1.13 -6.53
C GLY A 64 -16.75 -2.15 -5.89
N LEU A 65 -16.63 -2.45 -4.59
CA LEU A 65 -17.28 -3.61 -3.96
C LEU A 65 -18.45 -3.22 -3.05
N PRO A 66 -19.50 -4.07 -2.92
CA PRO A 66 -20.51 -3.98 -1.85
C PRO A 66 -19.87 -3.98 -0.45
N GLU A 67 -20.46 -3.25 0.51
CA GLU A 67 -19.95 -3.21 1.89
C GLU A 67 -19.90 -4.62 2.54
N SER A 68 -20.81 -5.52 2.14
CA SER A 68 -20.81 -6.94 2.53
C SER A 68 -19.55 -7.70 2.10
N ASP A 69 -18.91 -7.27 1.01
CA ASP A 69 -17.84 -8.02 0.34
C ASP A 69 -16.46 -7.41 0.62
N VAL A 70 -16.41 -6.26 1.30
CA VAL A 70 -15.16 -5.58 1.68
C VAL A 70 -14.33 -6.46 2.61
N ALA A 71 -14.94 -7.12 3.59
CA ALA A 71 -14.25 -8.00 4.53
C ALA A 71 -13.60 -9.21 3.82
N SER A 72 -14.37 -9.90 2.98
CA SER A 72 -13.90 -11.04 2.19
C SER A 72 -12.81 -10.64 1.19
N SER A 73 -12.94 -9.48 0.56
CA SER A 73 -11.97 -8.97 -0.43
C SER A 73 -10.67 -8.51 0.23
N SER A 74 -10.74 -7.89 1.41
CA SER A 74 -9.57 -7.56 2.22
C SER A 74 -8.82 -8.82 2.68
N ALA A 75 -9.55 -9.87 3.08
CA ALA A 75 -8.98 -11.16 3.45
C ALA A 75 -8.29 -11.84 2.25
N ALA A 76 -8.95 -11.88 1.08
CA ALA A 76 -8.38 -12.43 -0.14
C ALA A 76 -7.13 -11.67 -0.59
N TYR A 77 -7.15 -10.34 -0.56
CA TYR A 77 -5.98 -9.50 -0.84
C TYR A 77 -4.80 -9.83 0.09
N SER A 78 -5.06 -9.92 1.40
CA SER A 78 -4.04 -10.23 2.40
C SER A 78 -3.44 -11.62 2.21
N PHE A 79 -4.28 -12.60 1.86
CA PHE A 79 -3.85 -13.96 1.54
C PHE A 79 -2.94 -13.99 0.30
N ILE A 80 -3.39 -13.43 -0.83
CA ILE A 80 -2.62 -13.39 -2.09
C ILE A 80 -1.28 -12.68 -1.88
N ARG A 81 -1.30 -11.57 -1.14
CA ARG A 81 -0.10 -10.81 -0.80
C ARG A 81 0.90 -11.63 0.00
N THR A 82 0.44 -12.28 1.07
CA THR A 82 1.32 -13.08 1.94
C THR A 82 1.89 -14.28 1.19
N PHE A 83 1.06 -14.94 0.37
CA PHE A 83 1.50 -16.00 -0.53
C PHE A 83 2.58 -15.52 -1.50
N GLY A 84 2.37 -14.35 -2.12
CA GLY A 84 3.34 -13.72 -3.01
C GLY A 84 4.68 -13.42 -2.32
N TYR A 85 4.69 -13.02 -1.05
CA TYR A 85 5.92 -12.79 -0.29
C TYR A 85 6.71 -14.07 -0.02
N ILE A 86 6.01 -15.14 0.39
CA ILE A 86 6.65 -16.45 0.66
C ILE A 86 7.38 -16.93 -0.59
N TRP A 87 6.70 -16.95 -1.73
CA TRP A 87 7.29 -17.42 -2.98
C TRP A 87 8.25 -16.41 -3.62
N GLY A 88 7.99 -15.11 -3.43
CA GLY A 88 8.83 -14.02 -3.92
C GLY A 88 10.22 -13.99 -3.29
N VAL A 89 10.40 -14.54 -2.08
CA VAL A 89 11.72 -14.72 -1.46
C VAL A 89 12.28 -16.12 -1.73
N THR A 90 11.42 -17.15 -1.66
CA THR A 90 11.88 -18.55 -1.75
C THR A 90 12.41 -18.92 -3.13
N ILE A 91 11.72 -18.53 -4.22
CA ILE A 91 12.13 -18.90 -5.58
C ILE A 91 13.48 -18.26 -5.95
N PRO A 92 13.69 -16.94 -5.79
CA PRO A 92 15.00 -16.34 -6.01
C PRO A 92 16.10 -16.95 -5.15
N SER A 93 15.80 -17.27 -3.89
CA SER A 93 16.77 -17.87 -2.98
C SER A 93 17.27 -19.23 -3.48
N LEU A 94 16.35 -20.10 -3.91
CA LEU A 94 16.68 -21.41 -4.45
C LEU A 94 17.45 -21.30 -5.77
N ILE A 95 17.04 -20.39 -6.65
CA ILE A 95 17.71 -20.15 -7.94
C ILE A 95 19.12 -19.62 -7.72
N PHE A 96 19.31 -18.69 -6.78
CA PHE A 96 20.63 -18.18 -6.41
C PHE A 96 21.50 -19.32 -5.91
N THR A 97 21.06 -20.10 -4.92
CA THR A 97 21.84 -21.20 -4.33
C THR A 97 22.24 -22.23 -5.39
N ASN A 98 21.31 -22.64 -6.25
CA ASN A 98 21.60 -23.59 -7.33
C ASN A 98 22.57 -23.03 -8.38
N THR A 99 22.40 -21.77 -8.76
CA THR A 99 23.28 -21.11 -9.73
C THR A 99 24.67 -20.90 -9.14
N PHE A 100 24.75 -20.51 -7.87
CA PHE A 100 25.99 -20.30 -7.14
C PHE A 100 26.77 -21.61 -7.03
N ASN A 101 26.13 -22.67 -6.55
CA ASN A 101 26.72 -24.01 -6.45
C ASN A 101 27.19 -24.54 -7.82
N LYS A 102 26.44 -24.28 -8.90
CA LYS A 102 26.84 -24.66 -10.26
C LYS A 102 28.12 -23.94 -10.72
N ASN A 103 28.33 -22.69 -10.31
CA ASN A 103 29.50 -21.88 -10.68
C ASN A 103 30.63 -21.94 -9.63
N LEU A 104 30.47 -22.72 -8.56
CA LEU A 104 31.43 -22.82 -7.45
C LEU A 104 32.82 -23.31 -7.90
N HIS A 105 32.85 -24.17 -8.91
CA HIS A 105 34.08 -24.71 -9.51
C HIS A 105 34.99 -23.64 -10.14
N LEU A 106 34.48 -22.42 -10.38
CA LEU A 106 35.27 -21.30 -10.90
C LEU A 106 36.20 -20.69 -9.83
N ILE A 107 36.00 -21.01 -8.55
CA ILE A 107 36.83 -20.54 -7.44
C ILE A 107 37.97 -21.56 -7.21
N PRO A 108 39.25 -21.20 -7.36
CA PRO A 108 40.37 -22.13 -7.26
C PRO A 108 40.58 -22.74 -5.86
N SER A 109 40.14 -22.05 -4.80
CA SER A 109 40.35 -22.48 -3.43
C SER A 109 39.26 -23.44 -2.96
N THR A 110 39.63 -24.70 -2.72
CA THR A 110 38.73 -25.74 -2.20
C THR A 110 38.16 -25.40 -0.83
N THR A 111 38.94 -24.79 0.06
CA THR A 111 38.46 -24.33 1.38
C THR A 111 37.35 -23.28 1.23
N LEU A 112 37.50 -22.32 0.31
CA LEU A 112 36.46 -21.33 0.02
C LEU A 112 35.23 -21.97 -0.62
N GLN A 113 35.42 -22.95 -1.50
CA GLN A 113 34.29 -23.68 -2.07
C GLN A 113 33.46 -24.37 -0.96
N ASP A 114 34.12 -25.04 -0.02
CA ASP A 114 33.43 -25.71 1.10
C ASP A 114 32.73 -24.74 2.05
N MET A 115 33.27 -23.54 2.24
CA MET A 115 32.64 -22.49 3.06
C MET A 115 31.45 -21.81 2.36
N LEU A 116 31.36 -21.88 1.03
CA LEU A 116 30.36 -21.17 0.24
C LEU A 116 29.24 -22.08 -0.31
N LYS A 117 29.43 -23.40 -0.33
CA LYS A 117 28.45 -24.36 -0.84
C LYS A 117 27.16 -24.39 0.00
N ASP A 118 26.11 -24.96 -0.61
CA ASP A 118 24.85 -25.33 0.04
C ASP A 118 24.12 -24.18 0.76
N GLY A 119 24.26 -22.96 0.23
CA GLY A 119 23.54 -21.77 0.73
C GLY A 119 24.29 -20.98 1.81
N GLN A 120 25.51 -21.37 2.17
CA GLN A 120 26.36 -20.59 3.10
C GLN A 120 26.90 -19.29 2.48
N ALA A 121 26.70 -19.09 1.18
CA ALA A 121 26.97 -17.82 0.51
C ALA A 121 26.25 -16.62 1.16
N TYR A 122 25.03 -16.80 1.69
CA TYR A 122 24.31 -15.69 2.34
C TYR A 122 25.00 -15.21 3.62
N SER A 123 25.46 -16.12 4.48
CA SER A 123 26.21 -15.78 5.70
C SER A 123 27.60 -15.24 5.37
N PHE A 124 28.25 -15.79 4.34
CA PHE A 124 29.54 -15.29 3.88
C PHE A 124 29.47 -13.83 3.40
N ALA A 125 28.38 -13.45 2.72
CA ALA A 125 28.19 -12.08 2.24
C ALA A 125 28.22 -11.05 3.38
N SER A 126 27.77 -11.40 4.60
CA SER A 126 27.87 -10.50 5.76
C SER A 126 29.30 -10.32 6.27
N GLU A 127 30.16 -11.32 6.13
CA GLU A 127 31.56 -11.29 6.58
C GLU A 127 32.52 -10.78 5.50
N ALA A 128 32.02 -10.55 4.30
CA ALA A 128 32.78 -10.15 3.12
C ALA A 128 33.69 -8.94 3.35
N HIS A 129 33.26 -7.95 4.15
CA HIS A 129 34.05 -6.75 4.44
C HIS A 129 35.32 -7.03 5.23
N HIS A 130 35.28 -8.01 6.16
CA HIS A 130 36.44 -8.40 6.94
C HIS A 130 37.36 -9.33 6.14
N LEU A 131 36.78 -10.22 5.34
CA LEU A 131 37.52 -11.25 4.61
C LEU A 131 38.18 -10.72 3.33
N ARG A 132 37.68 -9.62 2.75
CA ARG A 132 38.20 -9.04 1.50
C ARG A 132 39.71 -8.79 1.52
N ASN A 133 40.24 -8.32 2.65
CA ASN A 133 41.67 -7.98 2.78
C ASN A 133 42.55 -9.20 3.13
N SER A 134 41.92 -10.32 3.53
CA SER A 134 42.62 -11.57 3.88
C SER A 134 42.75 -12.57 2.72
N VAL A 135 41.98 -12.38 1.65
CA VAL A 135 41.95 -13.26 0.47
C VAL A 135 42.74 -12.60 -0.67
N ASP A 136 43.45 -13.42 -1.46
CA ASP A 136 44.14 -12.97 -2.66
C ASP A 136 43.16 -12.19 -3.58
N PRO A 137 43.54 -11.00 -4.08
CA PRO A 137 42.69 -10.19 -4.97
C PRO A 137 42.14 -10.95 -6.18
N ILE A 138 42.89 -11.91 -6.73
CA ILE A 138 42.49 -12.70 -7.89
C ILE A 138 41.36 -13.66 -7.52
N VAL A 139 41.51 -14.38 -6.40
CA VAL A 139 40.48 -15.29 -5.88
C VAL A 139 39.24 -14.50 -5.47
N TRP A 140 39.42 -13.33 -4.85
CA TRP A 140 38.32 -12.44 -4.48
C TRP A 140 37.51 -11.98 -5.70
N SER A 141 38.19 -11.60 -6.79
CA SER A 141 37.54 -11.22 -8.05
C SER A 141 36.67 -12.35 -8.60
N GLN A 142 37.12 -13.61 -8.49
CA GLN A 142 36.34 -14.76 -8.96
C GLN A 142 35.14 -15.05 -8.06
N VAL A 143 35.28 -14.89 -6.73
CA VAL A 143 34.13 -14.98 -5.81
C VAL A 143 33.07 -13.94 -6.19
N VAL A 144 33.46 -12.68 -6.37
CA VAL A 144 32.56 -11.59 -6.79
C VAL A 144 31.89 -11.91 -8.14
N ASP A 145 32.62 -12.47 -9.10
CA ASP A 145 32.06 -12.86 -10.40
C ASP A 145 31.00 -13.98 -10.27
N VAL A 146 31.24 -14.98 -9.42
CA VAL A 146 30.27 -16.04 -9.12
C VAL A 146 29.00 -15.47 -8.47
N TYR A 147 29.15 -14.54 -7.50
CA TYR A 147 28.02 -13.79 -6.94
C TYR A 147 27.25 -13.01 -8.01
N SER A 148 27.97 -12.26 -8.86
CA SER A 148 27.36 -11.45 -9.92
C SER A 148 26.58 -12.31 -10.91
N LYS A 149 27.14 -13.42 -11.37
CA LYS A 149 26.46 -14.38 -12.26
C LYS A 149 25.18 -14.92 -11.63
N SER A 150 25.22 -15.26 -10.35
CA SER A 150 24.08 -15.84 -9.62
C SER A 150 22.97 -14.82 -9.42
N LEU A 151 23.32 -13.58 -9.05
CA LEU A 151 22.37 -12.48 -8.91
C LEU A 151 21.74 -12.07 -10.25
N LYS A 152 22.50 -12.06 -11.34
CA LYS A 152 21.98 -11.74 -12.69
C LYS A 152 20.81 -12.64 -13.09
N VAL A 153 20.84 -13.92 -12.74
CA VAL A 153 19.73 -14.84 -13.03
C VAL A 153 18.45 -14.43 -12.30
N ILE A 154 18.56 -13.94 -11.07
CA ILE A 154 17.41 -13.42 -10.31
C ILE A 154 16.80 -12.19 -11.01
N TRP A 155 17.64 -11.29 -11.53
CA TRP A 155 17.17 -10.13 -12.28
C TRP A 155 16.41 -10.53 -13.54
N TRP A 156 16.89 -11.53 -14.28
CA TRP A 156 16.19 -12.07 -15.44
C TRP A 156 14.85 -12.72 -15.08
N LEU A 157 14.79 -13.45 -13.97
CA LEU A 157 13.54 -13.98 -13.45
C LEU A 157 12.55 -12.84 -13.10
N GLY A 158 13.02 -11.84 -12.36
CA GLY A 158 12.20 -10.68 -11.98
C GLY A 158 11.66 -9.93 -13.21
N LEU A 159 12.49 -9.78 -14.25
CA LEU A 159 12.06 -9.20 -15.52
C LEU A 159 11.00 -10.07 -16.21
N GLY A 160 11.18 -11.39 -16.24
CA GLY A 160 10.20 -12.32 -16.81
C GLY A 160 8.84 -12.26 -16.13
N ILE A 161 8.81 -12.25 -14.80
CA ILE A 161 7.58 -12.11 -14.01
C ILE A 161 6.93 -10.74 -14.26
N SER A 162 7.72 -9.68 -14.37
CA SER A 162 7.21 -8.32 -14.62
C SER A 162 6.57 -8.19 -16.00
N ILE A 163 7.22 -8.73 -17.04
CA ILE A 163 6.69 -8.76 -18.41
C ILE A 163 5.38 -9.56 -18.42
N PHE A 164 5.36 -10.73 -17.78
CA PHE A 164 4.16 -11.55 -17.67
C PHE A 164 3.01 -10.80 -16.98
N GLY A 165 3.28 -10.16 -15.85
CA GLY A 165 2.31 -9.33 -15.13
C GLY A 165 1.77 -8.18 -15.97
N PHE A 166 2.65 -7.50 -16.73
CA PHE A 166 2.25 -6.41 -17.63
C PHE A 166 1.23 -6.86 -18.69
N PHE A 167 1.43 -8.03 -19.31
CA PHE A 167 0.47 -8.55 -20.28
C PHE A 167 -0.84 -9.02 -19.63
N LEU A 168 -0.77 -9.51 -18.39
CA LEU A 168 -1.95 -9.98 -17.66
C LEU A 168 -2.92 -8.84 -17.32
N VAL A 169 -2.42 -7.62 -17.12
CA VAL A 169 -3.25 -6.41 -16.94
C VAL A 169 -4.16 -6.17 -18.15
N GLY A 170 -3.71 -6.48 -19.37
CA GLY A 170 -4.53 -6.33 -20.58
C GLY A 170 -5.77 -7.23 -20.63
N ILE A 171 -5.84 -8.26 -19.78
CA ILE A 171 -6.95 -9.21 -19.68
C ILE A 171 -7.97 -8.75 -18.62
N GLU A 172 -7.58 -7.80 -17.75
CA GLU A 172 -8.44 -7.29 -16.68
C GLU A 172 -9.59 -6.46 -17.27
N LYS A 173 -10.84 -6.88 -16.96
CA LYS A 173 -12.04 -6.15 -17.38
C LYS A 173 -12.24 -4.95 -16.48
N GLY A 174 -12.41 -3.77 -17.06
CA GLY A 174 -12.75 -2.55 -16.32
C GLY A 174 -14.09 -2.68 -15.59
N LEU A 175 -14.08 -2.60 -14.27
CA LEU A 175 -15.28 -2.59 -13.46
C LEU A 175 -15.89 -1.18 -13.47
N PRO A 176 -17.20 -1.02 -13.76
CA PRO A 176 -17.86 0.27 -13.63
C PRO A 176 -17.87 0.67 -12.16
N LEU A 177 -17.34 1.87 -11.85
CA LEU A 177 -17.40 2.42 -10.49
C LEU A 177 -18.87 2.61 -10.09
N ARG A 178 -19.26 2.06 -8.93
CA ARG A 178 -20.62 2.20 -8.39
C ARG A 178 -20.81 3.60 -7.82
N ASN A 179 -21.88 4.28 -8.25
CA ASN A 179 -22.18 5.66 -7.85
C ASN A 179 -23.21 5.77 -6.72
N THR A 180 -23.66 4.66 -6.15
CA THR A 180 -24.74 4.63 -5.14
C THR A 180 -24.28 3.92 -3.86
N LEU A 181 -24.31 4.65 -2.74
CA LEU A 181 -24.21 4.08 -1.40
C LEU A 181 -25.59 3.54 -0.99
N GLU A 182 -25.69 2.24 -0.74
CA GLU A 182 -26.79 1.67 0.04
C GLU A 182 -26.31 1.53 1.48
N THR A 183 -26.64 2.52 2.31
CA THR A 183 -26.36 2.47 3.74
C THR A 183 -27.57 1.88 4.47
N ASP A 184 -27.43 0.67 5.01
CA ASP A 184 -28.41 0.08 5.95
C ASP A 184 -28.34 0.73 7.36
N TYR A 185 -27.44 1.72 7.52
CA TYR A 185 -27.28 2.56 8.69
C TYR A 185 -27.45 4.05 8.36
N GLY A 186 -28.53 4.39 7.65
CA GLY A 186 -29.05 5.75 7.61
C GLY A 186 -29.76 6.06 8.92
N ILE A 187 -29.41 7.16 9.58
CA ILE A 187 -30.29 7.78 10.58
C ILE A 187 -31.66 7.94 9.89
N GLN A 188 -32.71 7.38 10.50
CA GLN A 188 -34.08 7.61 10.03
C GLN A 188 -34.33 9.12 10.06
N ASP A 189 -34.30 9.76 8.89
CA ASP A 189 -34.86 11.10 8.72
C ASP A 189 -36.40 11.00 8.77
N GLU A 190 -36.94 10.65 9.93
CA GLU A 190 -38.32 10.95 10.31
C GLU A 190 -38.43 12.46 10.57
N LYS A 191 -38.35 13.29 9.52
CA LYS A 191 -38.69 14.72 9.61
C LYS A 191 -38.82 15.43 8.26
N LYS A 192 -39.61 14.88 7.33
CA LYS A 192 -40.15 15.67 6.20
C LYS A 192 -41.60 15.40 5.85
N THR A 193 -42.17 14.25 6.23
CA THR A 193 -43.58 13.94 5.99
C THR A 193 -44.52 14.54 7.04
N SER A 194 -44.10 14.65 8.31
CA SER A 194 -44.94 15.22 9.38
C SER A 194 -45.19 16.73 9.23
N ASP A 195 -44.22 17.50 8.72
CA ASP A 195 -44.35 18.96 8.62
C ASP A 195 -45.22 19.38 7.42
N ALA A 196 -45.28 18.55 6.37
CA ALA A 196 -46.13 18.77 5.21
C ALA A 196 -47.60 18.43 5.51
N GLU A 197 -47.87 17.32 6.22
CA GLU A 197 -49.24 16.97 6.63
C GLU A 197 -49.80 17.93 7.68
N SER A 198 -48.97 18.36 8.64
CA SER A 198 -49.40 19.32 9.68
C SER A 198 -49.70 20.71 9.10
N GLY A 199 -48.93 21.17 8.10
CA GLY A 199 -49.19 22.43 7.40
C GLY A 199 -50.49 22.41 6.58
N GLU A 200 -50.80 21.28 5.95
CA GLU A 200 -52.03 21.09 5.15
C GLU A 200 -53.28 21.05 6.05
N GLU A 201 -53.21 20.38 7.20
CA GLU A 201 -54.31 20.34 8.18
C GLU A 201 -54.59 21.70 8.81
N ILE A 202 -53.55 22.44 9.21
CA ILE A 202 -53.70 23.79 9.76
C ILE A 202 -54.32 24.73 8.72
N ARG A 203 -53.90 24.64 7.46
CA ARG A 203 -54.45 25.45 6.37
C ARG A 203 -55.94 25.17 6.14
N ARG A 204 -56.36 23.90 6.15
CA ARG A 204 -57.78 23.51 6.03
C ARG A 204 -58.61 23.96 7.23
N ALA A 205 -58.06 23.93 8.45
CA ALA A 205 -58.74 24.40 9.64
C ALA A 205 -58.97 25.92 9.61
N VAL A 206 -57.97 26.69 9.17
CA VAL A 206 -58.09 28.15 9.01
C VAL A 206 -59.11 28.52 7.94
N GLU A 207 -59.13 27.81 6.81
CA GLU A 207 -60.09 28.05 5.71
C GLU A 207 -61.54 27.75 6.11
N LYS A 208 -61.77 26.73 6.95
CA LYS A 208 -63.07 26.46 7.57
C LYS A 208 -63.52 27.57 8.52
N ILE A 209 -62.60 28.14 9.29
CA ILE A 209 -62.92 29.24 10.22
C ILE A 209 -63.25 30.52 9.44
N LEU A 210 -62.47 30.84 8.40
CA LEU A 210 -62.72 32.01 7.56
C LEU A 210 -64.07 31.93 6.82
N THR A 211 -64.41 30.76 6.29
CA THR A 211 -65.71 30.56 5.61
C THR A 211 -66.91 30.53 6.57
N ALA A 212 -66.70 30.18 7.85
CA ALA A 212 -67.74 30.29 8.88
C ALA A 212 -67.95 31.73 9.37
N VAL A 213 -66.94 32.59 9.28
CA VAL A 213 -67.01 34.01 9.69
C VAL A 213 -67.64 34.89 8.60
N ASP A 214 -67.56 34.51 7.32
CA ASP A 214 -68.19 35.24 6.21
C ASP A 214 -69.71 35.00 6.05
N HIS A 215 -70.30 34.15 6.90
CA HIS A 215 -71.72 33.76 6.82
C HIS A 215 -72.61 34.22 7.98
N ASP A 216 -72.09 35.06 8.88
CA ASP A 216 -72.86 35.84 9.89
C ASP A 216 -72.80 37.34 9.58
#